data_AF-A0A3A5K1F6-F1
#
_entry.id   AF-A0A3A5K1F6-F1
#
_cell.length_a   1.000
_cell.length_b   1.000
_cell.length_c   1.000
_cell.angle_alpha   90.00
_cell.angle_beta   90.00
_cell.angle_gamma   90.00
#
_symmetry.space_group_name_H-M   'P 1'
#
loop_
_entity.id
_entity.type
_entity.pdbx_description
1 polymer ?
#
loop_
_entity_poly.entity_id
_entity_poly.type
_entity_poly.pdbx_seq_one_letter_code
_entity_poly.pdbx_strand_id
1 'polypeptide(L)' 'ADIGAKAVIPSTRSRSEPIPHDPLIYRCRNRIERCFNKLKHFQRFATRYDRRASHFLAFIHLAAAMIWMR' A
#
# COMPACT_ATOMS: atom_id res chain seq x y z
N ALA A 1 3.51 17.07 12.28
CA ALA A 1 4.53 16.85 13.31
C ALA A 1 4.99 15.39 13.22
N ASP A 2 6.27 15.19 12.94
CA ASP A 2 7.08 13.99 13.17
C ASP A 2 6.40 12.61 13.27
N ILE A 3 6.08 12.01 12.12
CA ILE A 3 5.83 10.55 12.07
C ILE A 3 7.19 9.79 12.05
N GLY A 4 8.33 10.48 12.10
CA GLY A 4 9.66 9.87 11.95
C GLY A 4 9.88 9.20 10.58
N ALA A 5 8.98 9.43 9.62
CA ALA A 5 9.00 8.77 8.32
C ALA A 5 9.85 9.57 7.33
N LYS A 6 10.86 8.91 6.76
CA LYS A 6 11.68 9.46 5.67
C LYS A 6 10.98 9.24 4.33
N ALA A 7 10.73 10.31 3.58
CA ALA A 7 10.24 10.21 2.21
C ALA A 7 11.35 9.65 1.31
N VAL A 8 11.12 8.46 0.74
CA VAL A 8 12.04 7.82 -0.21
C VAL A 8 11.32 7.69 -1.55
N ILE A 9 11.20 8.79 -2.28
CA ILE A 9 10.51 8.85 -3.58
C ILE A 9 11.50 9.39 -4.62
N PRO A 10 11.68 8.71 -5.76
CA PRO A 10 12.54 9.19 -6.84
C PRO A 10 12.03 10.50 -7.42
N SER A 11 12.94 11.34 -7.90
CA SER A 11 12.59 12.51 -8.70
C SER A 11 11.95 12.10 -10.04
N THR A 12 10.92 12.83 -10.44
CA THR A 12 10.37 12.74 -11.80
C THR A 12 11.34 13.30 -12.83
N ARG A 13 11.24 12.81 -14.08
CA ARG A 13 12.12 13.22 -15.19
C ARG A 13 12.08 14.71 -15.52
N SER A 14 10.96 15.38 -15.21
CA SER A 14 10.77 16.82 -15.42
C SER A 14 11.39 17.71 -14.34
N ARG A 15 11.93 17.13 -13.27
CA ARG A 15 12.46 17.89 -12.14
C ARG A 15 13.88 18.37 -12.46
N SER A 16 14.12 19.68 -12.33
CA SER A 16 15.43 20.28 -12.62
C SER A 16 16.52 19.83 -11.64
N GLU A 17 16.17 19.63 -10.37
CA GLU A 17 17.09 19.12 -9.35
C GLU A 17 16.62 17.75 -8.82
N PRO A 18 17.41 16.68 -9.01
CA PRO A 18 17.03 15.35 -8.56
C PRO A 18 17.09 15.24 -7.03
N ILE A 19 16.12 14.52 -6.45
CA ILE A 19 16.12 14.23 -5.01
C ILE A 19 16.94 12.95 -4.78
N PRO A 20 17.98 12.99 -3.92
CA PRO A 20 18.68 11.78 -3.53
C PRO A 20 17.71 10.87 -2.75
N HIS A 21 17.54 9.65 -3.24
CA HIS A 21 16.71 8.64 -2.61
C HIS A 21 17.44 7.31 -2.62
N ASP A 22 17.12 6.44 -1.67
CA ASP A 22 17.64 5.07 -1.63
C ASP A 22 16.82 4.16 -2.56
N PRO A 23 17.41 3.64 -3.64
CA PRO A 23 16.70 2.79 -4.59
C PRO A 23 16.27 1.44 -3.98
N LEU A 24 17.02 0.91 -3.01
CA LEU A 24 16.71 -0.37 -2.37
C LEU A 24 15.45 -0.25 -1.50
N ILE A 25 15.38 0.81 -0.70
CA ILE A 25 14.19 1.10 0.11
C ILE A 25 12.99 1.40 -0.79
N TYR A 26 13.18 2.14 -1.89
CA TYR A 26 12.10 2.40 -2.84
C TYR A 26 11.55 1.13 -3.49
N ARG A 27 12.41 0.13 -3.79
CA ARG A 27 11.97 -1.17 -4.34
C ARG A 27 11.03 -1.92 -3.41
N CYS A 28 11.17 -1.80 -2.09
CA CYS A 28 10.28 -2.45 -1.13
C CYS A 28 8.81 -2.00 -1.28
N ARG A 29 8.55 -0.80 -1.81
CA ARG A 29 7.20 -0.27 -2.10
C ARG A 29 6.37 -1.22 -2.97
N ASN A 30 7.01 -1.86 -3.95
CA ASN A 30 6.34 -2.80 -4.87
C ASN A 30 5.70 -3.99 -4.13
N ARG A 31 6.27 -4.44 -3.00
CA ARG A 31 5.67 -5.53 -2.20
C ARG A 31 4.34 -5.10 -1.60
N ILE A 32 4.29 -3.86 -1.09
CA ILE A 32 3.09 -3.26 -0.52
C ILE A 32 2.04 -3.02 -1.61
N GLU A 33 2.44 -2.44 -2.74
CA GLU A 33 1.55 -2.22 -3.89
C GLU A 33 0.92 -3.52 -4.41
N ARG A 34 1.72 -4.60 -4.54
CA ARG A 34 1.21 -5.91 -4.94
C ARG A 34 0.23 -6.49 -3.92
N CYS A 35 0.48 -6.30 -2.63
CA CYS A 35 -0.46 -6.70 -1.58
C CYS A 35 -1.80 -5.97 -1.73
N PHE A 36 -1.78 -4.64 -1.89
CA PHE A 36 -3.00 -3.85 -2.11
C PHE A 36 -3.68 -4.19 -3.43
N ASN A 37 -2.93 -4.50 -4.49
CA ASN A 37 -3.50 -4.97 -5.75
C ASN A 37 -4.27 -6.28 -5.56
N LYS A 38 -3.70 -7.23 -4.81
CA LYS A 38 -4.40 -8.48 -4.45
C LYS A 38 -5.65 -8.23 -3.62
N LEU A 39 -5.58 -7.33 -2.64
CA LEU A 39 -6.74 -6.95 -1.82
C LEU A 39 -7.84 -6.31 -2.66
N LYS A 40 -7.49 -5.53 -3.69
CA LYS A 40 -8.46 -4.91 -4.60
C LYS A 40 -9.18 -5.91 -5.53
N HIS A 41 -8.69 -7.16 -5.68
CA HIS A 41 -9.47 -8.19 -6.38
C HIS A 41 -10.76 -8.52 -5.64
N PHE A 42 -10.79 -8.33 -4.32
CA PHE A 42 -12.02 -8.42 -3.56
C PHE A 42 -12.84 -7.15 -3.75
N GLN A 43 -13.91 -7.21 -4.55
CA GLN A 43 -14.77 -6.05 -4.83
C GLN A 43 -15.24 -5.34 -3.55
N ARG A 44 -15.55 -6.10 -2.50
CA ARG A 44 -15.95 -5.59 -1.18
C ARG A 44 -14.89 -4.68 -0.54
N PHE A 45 -13.60 -4.96 -0.73
CA PHE A 45 -12.50 -4.09 -0.30
C PHE A 45 -12.37 -2.86 -1.21
N ALA A 46 -12.43 -3.07 -2.53
CA ALA A 46 -12.22 -2.01 -3.52
C ALA A 46 -13.29 -0.90 -3.45
N THR A 47 -14.55 -1.27 -3.30
CA THR A 47 -15.68 -0.32 -3.25
C THR A 47 -15.99 0.16 -1.83
N ARG A 48 -15.32 -0.39 -0.81
CA ARG A 48 -15.61 -0.17 0.60
C ARG A 48 -17.11 -0.31 0.91
N TYR A 49 -17.67 -1.44 0.49
CA TYR A 49 -19.12 -1.70 0.59
C TYR A 49 -19.64 -1.74 2.03
N ASP A 50 -18.79 -2.13 2.99
CA ASP A 50 -19.18 -2.22 4.40
C ASP A 50 -19.44 -0.85 5.03
N ARG A 51 -20.69 -0.59 5.41
CA ARG A 51 -21.11 0.64 6.11
C ARG A 51 -20.49 0.77 7.51
N ARG A 52 -20.22 -0.36 8.19
CA ARG A 52 -19.61 -0.38 9.54
C ARG A 52 -18.11 -0.63 9.44
N ALA A 53 -17.33 0.20 10.14
CA ALA A 53 -15.88 0.07 10.17
C ALA A 53 -15.40 -1.28 10.73
N SER A 54 -16.12 -1.85 11.71
CA SER A 54 -15.83 -3.16 12.28
C SER A 54 -15.94 -4.30 11.26
N HIS A 55 -16.99 -4.29 10.44
CA HIS A 55 -17.17 -5.30 9.39
C HIS A 55 -16.11 -5.17 8.30
N PHE A 56 -15.76 -3.94 7.92
CA PHE A 56 -14.68 -3.70 6.97
C PHE A 56 -13.34 -4.20 7.49
N LEU A 57 -13.03 -3.94 8.76
CA LEU A 57 -11.79 -4.40 9.40
C LEU A 57 -11.72 -5.93 9.50
N ALA A 58 -12.83 -6.58 9.91
CA ALA A 58 -12.92 -8.03 9.92
C ALA A 58 -12.70 -8.62 8.51
N PHE A 59 -13.26 -7.99 7.48
CA PHE A 59 -13.05 -8.40 6.09
C PHE A 59 -11.58 -8.25 5.65
N ILE A 60 -10.90 -7.16 6.03
CA ILE A 60 -9.47 -6.97 5.75
C ILE A 60 -8.65 -8.11 6.34
N HIS A 61 -8.89 -8.46 7.62
CA HIS A 61 -8.15 -9.55 8.26
C HIS A 61 -8.37 -10.88 7.55
N LEU A 62 -9.62 -11.18 7.18
CA LEU A 62 -9.94 -12.39 6.43
C LEU A 62 -9.25 -12.41 5.05
N ALA A 63 -9.32 -11.30 4.30
CA ALA A 63 -8.69 -11.17 2.99
C ALA A 63 -7.16 -11.29 3.07
N ALA A 64 -6.55 -10.69 4.09
CA ALA A 64 -5.13 -10.80 4.34
C ALA A 64 -4.72 -12.26 4.67
N ALA A 65 -5.48 -12.96 5.52
CA ALA A 65 -5.24 -14.35 5.84
C ALA A 65 -5.36 -15.26 4.60
N MET A 66 -6.34 -15.04 3.74
CA MET A 66 -6.49 -15.78 2.48
C MET A 66 -5.32 -15.53 1.51
N ILE A 67 -4.83 -14.29 1.43
CA ILE A 67 -3.64 -13.97 0.60
C ILE A 67 -2.38 -14.61 1.19
N TRP A 68 -2.29 -14.74 2.51
CA TRP A 68 -1.13 -15.33 3.20
C TRP A 68 -1.08 -16.86 3.06
N MET A 69 -2.23 -17.53 3.11
CA MET A 69 -2.32 -19.00 2.97
C MET A 69 -2.14 -19.50 1.53
N ARG A 70 -2.03 -18.59 0.56
CA ARG A 70 -1.83 -18.90 -0.85
C ARG A 70 -0.36 -18.79 -1.24
#